data_AF-A0A936UDT1-F1
#
_entry.id   AF-A0A936UDT1-F1
#
_cell.length_a   1.000
_cell.length_b   1.000
_cell.length_c   1.000
_cell.angle_alpha   90.00
_cell.angle_beta   90.00
_cell.angle_gamma   90.00
#
_symmetry.space_group_name_H-M   'P 1'
#
loop_
_entity.id
_entity.type
_entity.pdbx_description
1 polymer ?
#
loop_
_entity_poly.entity_id
_entity_poly.type
_entity_poly.pdbx_seq_one_letter_code
_entity_poly.pdbx_strand_id
1 'polypeptide(L)'
;MFFDCPYKFKFYSFYGFKNPLGARIGYGSSIHNTLMEIHREFLSGKTIKRNELNELLEKHINYPYALPEIIKEMTSKAGKSVEIYFDDNEKSFSEIEFAEKEIQLDLDDGIIVNGKMDLIKRKKVDGTIEKTIIDFKSTEDAQAYNATIDQLQLYALGYYALTGENADILEIYNLDKNQKTEMNFQLKICQR
;
A
#
# COMPACT_ATOMS: atom_id res chain seq x y z
N MET A 1 3.95 15.66 1.47
CA MET A 1 5.39 16.01 1.55
C MET A 1 5.77 17.29 0.79
N PHE A 2 5.50 17.43 -0.52
CA PHE A 2 5.69 18.71 -1.23
C PHE A 2 4.66 19.76 -0.78
N PHE A 3 3.38 19.38 -0.76
CA PHE A 3 2.27 20.27 -0.39
C PHE A 3 2.28 20.69 1.08
N ASP A 4 2.90 19.90 1.97
CA ASP A 4 3.06 20.27 3.38
C ASP A 4 4.20 21.28 3.60
N CYS A 5 5.35 21.07 2.95
CA CYS A 5 6.52 21.95 3.07
C CYS A 5 7.47 21.74 1.87
N PRO A 6 7.45 22.64 0.87
CA PRO A 6 8.33 22.56 -0.30
C PRO A 6 9.82 22.54 0.06
N TYR A 7 10.19 23.23 1.15
CA TYR A 7 11.56 23.29 1.64
C TYR A 7 12.02 21.94 2.22
N LYS A 8 11.13 21.24 2.93
CA LYS A 8 11.37 19.88 3.42
C LYS A 8 11.61 18.92 2.26
N PHE A 9 10.73 18.95 1.24
CA PHE A 9 10.92 18.17 0.01
C PHE A 9 12.29 18.45 -0.63
N LYS A 10 12.71 19.71 -0.71
CA LYS A 10 14.03 20.09 -1.24
C LYS A 10 15.19 19.37 -0.52
N PHE A 11 15.18 19.35 0.80
CA PHE A 11 16.24 18.71 1.60
C PHE A 11 16.32 17.19 1.41
N TYR A 12 15.18 16.49 1.41
CA TYR A 12 15.18 15.03 1.26
C TYR A 12 15.42 14.60 -0.19
N SER A 13 14.81 15.29 -1.17
CA SER A 13 14.83 14.87 -2.58
C SER A 13 16.05 15.33 -3.35
N PHE A 14 16.57 16.54 -3.08
CA PHE A 14 17.72 17.09 -3.83
C PHE A 14 19.02 17.08 -3.03
N TYR A 15 18.96 17.21 -1.71
CA TYR A 15 20.16 17.33 -0.87
C TYR A 15 20.52 16.03 -0.12
N GLY A 16 19.73 14.97 -0.27
CA GLY A 16 20.08 13.64 0.22
C GLY A 16 20.08 13.49 1.75
N PHE A 17 19.44 14.41 2.48
CA PHE A 17 19.26 14.27 3.92
C PHE A 17 18.43 13.02 4.22
N LYS A 18 18.83 12.25 5.25
CA LYS A 18 18.09 11.07 5.70
C LYS A 18 17.43 11.35 7.05
N ASN A 19 16.20 10.87 7.22
CA ASN A 19 15.55 10.91 8.52
C ASN A 19 16.32 10.04 9.52
N PRO A 20 16.33 10.42 10.81
CA PRO A 20 16.84 9.54 11.85
C PRO A 20 16.09 8.20 11.78
N LEU A 21 16.85 7.10 11.86
CA LEU A 21 16.28 5.75 11.80
C LEU A 21 15.48 5.51 13.07
N GLY A 22 14.19 5.18 12.92
CA GLY A 22 13.38 4.74 14.04
C GLY A 22 13.88 3.38 14.56
N ALA A 23 13.68 3.11 15.85
CA ALA A 23 14.10 1.86 16.48
C ALA A 23 13.44 0.59 15.88
N ARG A 24 12.38 0.77 15.10
CA ARG A 24 11.59 -0.28 14.46
C ARG A 24 11.62 -0.22 12.93
N ILE A 25 12.65 0.43 12.37
CA ILE A 25 12.85 0.51 10.93
C ILE A 25 12.75 -0.87 10.26
N GLY A 26 12.02 -0.90 9.15
CA GLY A 26 11.79 -2.10 8.37
C GLY A 26 10.58 -2.94 8.82
N TYR A 27 9.97 -2.63 9.97
CA TYR A 27 8.76 -3.31 10.45
C TYR A 27 7.63 -3.28 9.42
N GLY A 28 7.20 -2.06 9.05
CA GLY A 28 6.13 -1.85 8.08
C GLY A 28 6.44 -2.47 6.72
N SER A 29 7.66 -2.27 6.21
CA SER A 29 8.08 -2.84 4.92
C SER A 29 8.09 -4.36 4.92
N SER A 30 8.43 -5.01 6.04
CA SER A 30 8.47 -6.47 6.12
C SER A 30 7.07 -7.05 5.97
N ILE A 31 6.07 -6.46 6.64
CA ILE A 31 4.66 -6.86 6.50
C ILE A 31 4.18 -6.54 5.08
N HIS A 32 4.38 -5.31 4.62
CA HIS A 32 3.94 -4.86 3.30
C HIS A 32 4.47 -5.77 2.18
N ASN A 33 5.78 -6.00 2.13
CA ASN A 33 6.41 -6.84 1.10
C ASN A 33 5.91 -8.30 1.16
N THR A 34 5.66 -8.81 2.38
CA THR A 34 5.05 -10.13 2.56
C THR A 34 3.66 -10.18 1.93
N LEU A 35 2.80 -9.18 2.20
CA LEU A 35 1.47 -9.11 1.59
C LEU A 35 1.54 -8.96 0.08
N MET A 36 2.49 -8.18 -0.44
CA MET A 36 2.67 -8.03 -1.88
C MET A 36 3.08 -9.35 -2.55
N GLU A 37 3.99 -10.11 -1.93
CA GLU A 37 4.31 -11.45 -2.43
C GLU A 37 3.08 -12.36 -2.38
N ILE A 38 2.27 -12.33 -1.31
CA ILE A 38 1.03 -13.12 -1.23
C ILE A 38 0.12 -12.84 -2.42
N HIS A 39 -0.14 -11.56 -2.71
CA HIS A 39 -1.01 -11.16 -3.81
C HIS A 39 -0.42 -11.54 -5.17
N ARG A 40 0.89 -11.36 -5.36
CA ARG A 40 1.57 -11.71 -6.61
C ARG A 40 1.53 -13.22 -6.87
N GLU A 41 1.82 -14.03 -5.86
CA GLU A 41 1.79 -15.49 -5.98
C GLU A 41 0.35 -15.96 -6.29
N PHE A 42 -0.66 -15.36 -5.64
CA PHE A 42 -2.07 -15.63 -5.95
C PHE A 42 -2.41 -15.29 -7.41
N LEU A 43 -2.03 -14.11 -7.90
CA LEU A 43 -2.25 -13.70 -9.30
C LEU A 43 -1.50 -14.58 -10.30
N SER A 44 -0.38 -15.19 -9.90
CA SER A 44 0.35 -16.17 -10.71
C SER A 44 -0.30 -17.57 -10.74
N GLY A 45 -1.39 -17.77 -10.00
CA GLY A 45 -2.12 -19.03 -9.90
C GLY A 45 -1.63 -19.97 -8.80
N LYS A 46 -0.73 -19.52 -7.92
CA LYS A 46 -0.22 -20.31 -6.81
C LYS A 46 -1.03 -20.02 -5.55
N THR A 47 -1.47 -21.08 -4.88
CA THR A 47 -2.12 -20.97 -3.56
C THR A 47 -1.09 -21.01 -2.46
N ILE A 48 -0.99 -19.95 -1.67
CA ILE A 48 -0.23 -19.93 -0.42
C ILE A 48 -1.13 -20.45 0.69
N LYS A 49 -0.63 -21.38 1.48
CA LYS A 49 -1.33 -21.88 2.66
C LYS A 49 -0.98 -21.05 3.88
N ARG A 50 -1.93 -20.96 4.82
CA ARG A 50 -1.76 -20.27 6.10
C ARG A 50 -0.48 -20.66 6.87
N ASN A 51 -0.04 -21.92 6.78
CA ASN A 51 1.16 -22.39 7.48
C ASN A 51 2.48 -21.93 6.81
N GLU A 52 2.45 -21.44 5.57
CA GLU A 52 3.61 -20.93 4.84
C GLU A 52 3.86 -19.44 5.11
N LEU A 53 2.93 -18.74 5.78
CA LEU A 53 3.00 -17.29 6.00
C LEU A 53 4.21 -16.86 6.83
N ASN A 54 4.60 -17.65 7.82
CA ASN A 54 5.77 -17.33 8.66
C ASN A 54 7.07 -17.46 7.86
N GLU A 55 7.23 -18.51 7.06
CA GLU A 55 8.38 -18.69 6.17
C GLU A 55 8.44 -17.59 5.10
N LEU A 56 7.28 -17.15 4.62
CA LEU A 56 7.20 -16.04 3.67
C LEU A 56 7.65 -14.73 4.31
N LEU A 57 7.16 -14.44 5.51
CA LEU A 57 7.55 -13.25 6.28
C LEU A 57 9.06 -13.23 6.53
N GLU A 58 9.65 -14.35 6.93
CA GLU A 58 11.09 -14.44 7.20
C GLU A 58 11.97 -14.00 6.02
N LYS A 59 11.52 -14.19 4.78
CA LYS A 59 12.24 -13.72 3.57
C LYS A 59 12.26 -12.20 3.44
N HIS A 60 11.26 -11.51 3.98
CA HIS A 60 11.08 -10.06 3.88
C HIS A 60 11.54 -9.30 5.11
N ILE A 61 11.90 -10.00 6.19
CA ILE A 61 12.41 -9.37 7.40
C ILE A 61 13.74 -8.69 7.11
N ASN A 62 13.76 -7.38 7.30
CA ASN A 62 14.98 -6.59 7.30
C ASN A 62 14.85 -5.48 8.35
N TYR A 63 15.35 -5.75 9.56
CA TYR A 63 15.32 -4.82 10.69
C TYR A 63 16.73 -4.30 10.99
N PRO A 64 17.24 -3.35 10.18
CA PRO A 64 18.62 -2.91 10.32
C PRO A 64 18.83 -2.26 11.68
N TYR A 65 19.95 -2.62 12.33
CA TYR A 65 20.38 -2.09 13.64
C TYR A 65 19.46 -2.44 14.83
N ALA A 66 18.43 -3.27 14.64
CA ALA A 66 17.57 -3.71 15.71
C ALA A 66 18.30 -4.71 16.64
N LEU A 67 18.04 -4.61 17.95
CA LEU A 67 18.57 -5.56 18.93
C LEU A 67 17.84 -6.91 18.80
N PRO A 68 18.47 -8.05 19.14
CA PRO A 68 17.85 -9.37 19.02
C PRO A 68 16.48 -9.51 19.69
N GLU A 69 16.29 -8.87 20.84
CA GLU A 69 15.00 -8.87 21.55
C GLU A 69 13.91 -8.10 20.78
N ILE A 70 14.28 -6.96 20.18
CA ILE A 70 13.39 -6.15 19.35
C ILE A 70 13.04 -6.89 18.06
N ILE A 71 14.01 -7.54 17.42
CA ILE A 71 13.79 -8.38 16.24
C ILE A 71 12.74 -9.45 16.55
N LYS A 72 12.91 -10.20 17.65
CA LYS A 72 11.96 -11.24 18.06
C LYS A 72 10.56 -10.69 18.31
N GLU A 73 10.44 -9.56 19.01
CA GLU A 73 9.16 -8.90 19.26
C GLU A 73 8.49 -8.48 17.95
N MET A 74 9.23 -7.81 17.08
CA MET A 74 8.73 -7.30 15.79
C MET A 74 8.33 -8.43 14.85
N THR A 75 9.15 -9.48 14.72
CA THR A 75 8.80 -10.67 13.93
C THR A 75 7.51 -11.30 14.43
N SER A 76 7.34 -11.47 15.75
CA SER A 76 6.12 -12.04 16.30
C SER A 76 4.88 -11.17 16.03
N LYS A 77 5.02 -9.84 16.13
CA LYS A 77 3.92 -8.91 15.82
C LYS A 77 3.59 -8.90 14.33
N ALA A 78 4.61 -8.85 13.46
CA ALA A 78 4.44 -8.88 12.02
C ALA A 78 3.76 -10.18 11.56
N GLY A 79 4.17 -11.33 12.09
CA GLY A 79 3.54 -12.62 11.79
C GLY A 79 2.06 -12.63 12.14
N LYS A 80 1.69 -12.14 13.33
CA LYS A 80 0.28 -11.99 13.72
C LYS A 80 -0.50 -11.07 12.78
N SER A 81 0.07 -9.92 12.40
CA SER A 81 -0.58 -9.02 11.44
C SER A 81 -0.81 -9.68 10.09
N VAL A 82 0.19 -10.39 9.54
CA VAL A 82 0.07 -11.10 8.27
C VAL A 82 -0.98 -12.21 8.35
N GLU A 83 -0.99 -13.00 9.44
CA GLU A 83 -1.98 -14.05 9.64
C GLU A 83 -3.41 -13.49 9.72
N ILE A 84 -3.64 -12.43 10.51
CA ILE A 84 -4.96 -11.79 10.61
C ILE A 84 -5.40 -11.26 9.25
N TYR A 85 -4.51 -10.53 8.55
CA TYR A 85 -4.81 -10.04 7.21
C TYR A 85 -5.22 -11.17 6.27
N PHE A 86 -4.45 -12.25 6.24
CA PHE A 86 -4.71 -13.39 5.38
C PHE A 86 -6.06 -14.05 5.71
N ASP A 87 -6.30 -14.36 6.99
CA ASP A 87 -7.54 -15.00 7.45
C ASP A 87 -8.78 -14.15 7.11
N ASP A 88 -8.67 -12.81 7.21
CA ASP A 88 -9.75 -11.88 6.90
C ASP A 88 -9.99 -11.68 5.39
N ASN A 89 -8.95 -11.80 4.56
CA ASN A 89 -9.00 -11.38 3.15
C ASN A 89 -8.89 -12.50 2.12
N GLU A 90 -8.42 -13.70 2.48
CA GLU A 90 -8.13 -14.80 1.52
C GLU A 90 -9.32 -15.07 0.58
N LYS A 91 -10.54 -15.08 1.10
CA LYS A 91 -11.76 -15.31 0.31
C LYS A 91 -11.99 -14.25 -0.76
N SER A 92 -11.56 -13.01 -0.50
CA SER A 92 -11.64 -11.88 -1.42
C SER A 92 -10.46 -11.78 -2.38
N PHE A 93 -9.46 -12.68 -2.30
CA PHE A 93 -8.33 -12.62 -3.23
C PHE A 93 -8.75 -12.84 -4.69
N SER A 94 -9.83 -13.59 -4.92
CA SER A 94 -10.45 -13.71 -6.25
C SER A 94 -10.95 -12.39 -6.84
N GLU A 95 -11.12 -11.36 -6.01
CA GLU A 95 -11.49 -10.01 -6.41
C GLU A 95 -10.26 -9.15 -6.75
N ILE A 96 -9.02 -9.63 -6.57
CA ILE A 96 -7.81 -8.85 -6.90
C ILE A 96 -7.68 -8.71 -8.42
N GLU A 97 -7.64 -7.46 -8.89
CA GLU A 97 -7.42 -7.12 -10.29
C GLU A 97 -5.94 -6.84 -10.56
N PHE A 98 -5.29 -6.06 -9.68
CA PHE A 98 -3.87 -5.75 -9.77
C PHE A 98 -3.22 -5.75 -8.40
N ALA A 99 -1.96 -6.16 -8.35
CA ALA A 99 -1.07 -5.95 -7.21
C ALA A 99 0.20 -5.24 -7.70
N GLU A 100 0.74 -4.33 -6.89
CA GLU A 100 2.02 -3.65 -7.14
C GLU A 100 2.08 -2.92 -8.50
N LYS A 101 0.97 -2.32 -8.93
CA LYS A 101 0.84 -1.74 -10.26
C LYS A 101 1.47 -0.36 -10.35
N GLU A 102 2.48 -0.23 -11.21
CA GLU A 102 3.08 1.06 -11.54
C GLU A 102 2.13 1.94 -12.33
N ILE A 103 2.12 3.23 -11.99
CA ILE A 103 1.43 4.29 -12.72
C ILE A 103 2.40 5.40 -13.08
N GLN A 104 2.11 6.02 -14.21
CA GLN A 104 2.74 7.25 -14.64
C GLN A 104 1.64 8.22 -15.03
N LEU A 105 1.65 9.38 -14.38
CA LEU A 105 0.72 10.47 -14.63
C LEU A 105 1.46 11.66 -15.19
N ASP A 106 1.02 12.15 -16.34
CA ASP A 106 1.41 13.46 -16.86
C ASP A 106 0.38 14.48 -16.39
N LEU A 107 0.83 15.47 -15.60
CA LEU A 107 -0.01 16.53 -15.05
C LEU A 107 0.03 17.82 -15.88
N ASP A 108 0.46 17.73 -17.14
CA ASP A 108 0.84 18.87 -17.99
C ASP A 108 2.09 19.61 -17.44
N ASP A 109 2.57 20.61 -18.19
CA ASP A 109 3.72 21.46 -17.83
C ASP A 109 5.04 20.70 -17.53
N GLY A 110 5.17 19.49 -18.08
CA GLY A 110 6.34 18.62 -17.92
C GLY A 110 6.43 17.96 -16.55
N ILE A 111 5.34 17.93 -15.78
CA ILE A 111 5.29 17.29 -14.46
C ILE A 111 4.83 15.85 -14.62
N ILE A 112 5.75 14.91 -14.41
CA ILE A 112 5.47 13.47 -14.41
C ILE A 112 5.47 12.95 -12.97
N VAL A 113 4.35 12.37 -12.55
CA VAL A 113 4.20 11.68 -11.27
C VAL A 113 4.26 10.18 -11.50
N ASN A 114 5.29 9.54 -10.94
CA ASN A 114 5.37 8.09 -10.92
C ASN A 114 4.93 7.58 -9.55
N GLY A 115 4.17 6.50 -9.54
CA GLY A 115 3.66 5.87 -8.32
C GLY A 115 3.51 4.38 -8.48
N LYS A 116 3.33 3.67 -7.36
CA LYS A 116 3.05 2.25 -7.32
C LYS A 116 1.84 2.02 -6.43
N MET A 117 0.76 1.55 -7.03
CA MET A 117 -0.46 1.19 -6.32
C MET A 117 -0.28 -0.19 -5.71
N ASP A 118 -0.57 -0.33 -4.42
CA ASP A 118 -0.31 -1.60 -3.73
C ASP A 118 -1.28 -2.69 -4.18
N LEU A 119 -2.59 -2.41 -4.12
CA LEU A 119 -3.61 -3.39 -4.47
C LEU A 119 -4.85 -2.73 -5.06
N ILE A 120 -5.42 -3.38 -6.08
CA ILE A 120 -6.69 -3.00 -6.69
C ILE A 120 -7.62 -4.20 -6.66
N LYS A 121 -8.81 -4.01 -6.08
CA LYS A 121 -9.88 -5.01 -6.09
C LYS A 121 -10.99 -4.60 -7.05
N ARG A 122 -11.56 -5.60 -7.71
CA ARG A 122 -12.71 -5.54 -8.60
C ARG A 122 -13.78 -6.51 -8.08
N LYS A 123 -14.77 -5.95 -7.40
CA LYS A 123 -15.86 -6.71 -6.82
C LYS A 123 -17.14 -6.53 -7.62
N LYS A 124 -17.92 -7.60 -7.78
CA LYS A 124 -19.27 -7.51 -8.37
C LYS A 124 -20.29 -7.43 -7.24
N VAL A 125 -21.02 -6.33 -7.16
CA VAL A 125 -22.07 -6.08 -6.17
C VAL A 125 -23.35 -5.74 -6.90
N ASP A 126 -24.43 -6.49 -6.68
CA ASP A 126 -25.76 -6.22 -7.25
C ASP A 126 -25.82 -5.95 -8.76
N GLY A 127 -24.92 -6.58 -9.52
CA GLY A 127 -24.81 -6.43 -10.98
C GLY A 127 -23.92 -5.28 -11.43
N THR A 128 -23.48 -4.40 -10.53
CA THR A 128 -22.47 -3.37 -10.78
C THR A 128 -21.08 -3.87 -10.40
N ILE A 129 -20.06 -3.25 -11.00
CA ILE A 129 -18.66 -3.48 -10.66
C ILE A 129 -18.23 -2.33 -9.75
N GLU A 130 -17.64 -2.68 -8.62
CA GLU A 130 -17.02 -1.75 -7.67
C GLU A 130 -15.50 -1.95 -7.72
N LYS A 131 -14.76 -0.85 -7.92
CA LYS A 131 -13.30 -0.82 -7.94
C LYS A 131 -12.76 -0.13 -6.70
N THR A 132 -11.90 -0.83 -5.97
CA THR A 132 -11.26 -0.31 -4.76
C THR A 132 -9.76 -0.24 -4.95
N ILE A 133 -9.18 0.96 -4.75
CA ILE A 133 -7.73 1.13 -4.65
C ILE A 133 -7.35 1.12 -3.17
N ILE A 134 -6.45 0.22 -2.82
CA ILE A 134 -6.02 0.00 -1.43
C ILE A 134 -4.54 0.38 -1.32
N ASP A 135 -4.22 1.19 -0.32
CA ASP A 135 -2.86 1.55 0.09
C ASP A 135 -2.63 1.03 1.52
N PHE A 136 -1.56 0.25 1.69
CA PHE A 136 -1.20 -0.35 2.97
C PHE A 136 -0.24 0.56 3.72
N LYS A 137 -0.64 0.95 4.94
CA LYS A 137 0.19 1.77 5.83
C LYS A 137 0.51 1.02 7.12
N SER A 138 1.77 1.10 7.54
CA SER A 138 2.13 0.84 8.92
C SER A 138 1.98 2.12 9.75
N THR A 139 1.83 1.97 11.06
CA THR A 139 1.72 3.06 12.03
C THR A 139 3.03 3.83 12.16
N GLU A 140 4.16 3.19 11.85
CA GLU A 140 5.47 3.82 11.76
C GLU A 140 5.65 4.64 10.48
N ASP A 141 4.99 4.22 9.40
CA ASP A 141 5.00 4.90 8.11
C ASP A 141 3.84 5.89 7.93
N ALA A 142 2.97 6.04 8.95
CA ALA A 142 1.77 6.84 8.88
C ALA A 142 2.12 8.33 8.72
N GLN A 143 2.00 8.82 7.47
CA GLN A 143 1.97 10.25 7.17
C GLN A 143 0.69 10.88 7.74
N ALA A 144 0.65 12.22 7.78
CA ALA A 144 -0.60 12.91 8.12
C ALA A 144 -1.74 12.39 7.22
N TYR A 145 -2.89 12.07 7.81
CA TYR A 145 -4.05 11.45 7.13
C TYR A 145 -4.37 12.10 5.76
N ASN A 146 -4.29 13.43 5.70
CA ASN A 146 -4.54 14.20 4.46
C ASN A 146 -3.53 13.88 3.34
N ALA A 147 -2.25 13.69 3.67
CA ALA A 147 -1.23 13.35 2.68
C ALA A 147 -1.46 11.95 2.08
N THR A 148 -2.00 11.02 2.87
CA THR A 148 -2.38 9.69 2.37
C THR A 148 -3.60 9.76 1.45
N ILE A 149 -4.55 10.65 1.73
CA ILE A 149 -5.69 10.88 0.83
C ILE A 149 -5.21 11.44 -0.51
N ASP A 150 -4.35 12.46 -0.50
CA ASP A 150 -3.80 13.05 -1.74
C ASP A 150 -3.07 11.98 -2.58
N GLN A 151 -2.32 11.08 -1.93
CA GLN A 151 -1.67 9.95 -2.59
C GLN A 151 -2.70 9.02 -3.25
N LEU A 152 -3.75 8.62 -2.54
CA LEU A 152 -4.80 7.75 -3.09
C LEU A 152 -5.59 8.42 -4.23
N GLN A 153 -5.79 9.74 -4.20
CA GLN A 153 -6.41 10.47 -5.30
C GLN A 153 -5.53 10.49 -6.55
N LEU A 154 -4.22 10.67 -6.39
CA LEU A 154 -3.26 10.51 -7.49
C LEU A 154 -3.28 9.07 -8.03
N TYR A 155 -3.42 8.07 -7.16
CA TYR A 155 -3.57 6.68 -7.60
C TYR A 155 -4.84 6.46 -8.42
N ALA A 156 -5.97 7.04 -8.00
CA ALA A 156 -7.21 6.98 -8.76
C ALA A 156 -7.10 7.62 -10.15
N LEU A 157 -6.42 8.78 -10.24
CA LEU A 157 -6.11 9.42 -11.51
C LEU A 157 -5.22 8.52 -12.39
N GLY A 158 -4.19 7.92 -11.81
CA GLY A 158 -3.26 7.03 -12.52
C GLY A 158 -3.94 5.77 -13.02
N TYR A 159 -4.82 5.20 -12.21
CA TYR A 159 -5.67 4.09 -12.59
C TYR A 159 -6.58 4.44 -13.76
N TYR A 160 -7.24 5.61 -13.72
CA TYR A 160 -8.09 6.08 -14.82
C TYR A 160 -7.29 6.28 -16.11
N ALA A 161 -6.12 6.91 -16.04
CA ALA A 161 -5.25 7.09 -17.20
C ALA A 161 -4.78 5.76 -17.81
N LEU A 162 -4.59 4.74 -16.97
CA LEU A 162 -4.14 3.41 -17.37
C LEU A 162 -5.25 2.54 -17.97
N THR A 163 -6.45 2.57 -17.39
CA THR A 163 -7.53 1.61 -17.71
C THR A 163 -8.72 2.24 -18.43
N GLY A 164 -8.90 3.56 -18.33
CA GLY A 164 -10.12 4.26 -18.74
C GLY A 164 -11.30 4.09 -17.79
N GLU A 165 -11.13 3.35 -16.68
CA GLU A 165 -12.16 3.10 -15.66
C GLU A 165 -11.90 3.94 -14.40
N ASN A 166 -12.98 4.34 -13.71
CA ASN A 166 -12.86 5.07 -12.44
C ASN A 166 -12.70 4.09 -11.27
N ALA A 167 -12.01 4.53 -10.22
CA ALA A 167 -12.12 3.91 -8.90
C ALA A 167 -13.36 4.45 -8.17
N ASP A 168 -14.05 3.58 -7.44
CA ASP A 168 -15.24 3.92 -6.66
C ASP A 168 -14.89 4.13 -5.18
N ILE A 169 -13.92 3.37 -4.68
CA ILE A 169 -13.51 3.40 -3.27
C ILE A 169 -11.98 3.56 -3.18
N LEU A 170 -11.57 4.42 -2.25
CA LEU A 170 -10.19 4.54 -1.79
C LEU A 170 -10.11 3.99 -0.38
N GLU A 171 -9.19 3.06 -0.15
CA GLU A 171 -9.02 2.38 1.13
C GLU A 171 -7.60 2.55 1.66
N ILE A 172 -7.49 2.97 2.92
CA ILE A 172 -6.25 2.90 3.68
C ILE A 172 -6.34 1.69 4.59
N TYR A 173 -5.43 0.74 4.43
CA TYR A 173 -5.35 -0.44 5.29
C TYR A 173 -4.19 -0.31 6.27
N ASN A 174 -4.49 -0.23 7.58
CA ASN A 174 -3.49 -0.17 8.63
C ASN A 174 -3.00 -1.59 9.00
N LEU A 175 -1.74 -1.88 8.70
CA LEU A 175 -1.11 -3.20 8.88
C LEU A 175 -0.91 -3.60 10.35
N ASP A 176 -0.70 -2.64 11.26
CA ASP A 176 -0.51 -2.94 12.68
C ASP A 176 -1.83 -3.30 13.37
N LYS A 177 -2.88 -2.58 12.99
CA LYS A 177 -4.21 -2.68 13.63
C LYS A 177 -5.15 -3.62 12.89
N ASN A 178 -4.81 -4.02 11.66
CA ASN A 178 -5.70 -4.71 10.73
C ASN A 178 -7.04 -3.99 10.60
N GLN A 179 -6.96 -2.67 10.39
CA GLN A 179 -8.12 -1.78 10.29
C GLN A 179 -8.11 -1.08 8.94
N LYS A 180 -9.25 -1.10 8.26
CA LYS A 180 -9.47 -0.37 7.02
C LYS A 180 -10.23 0.93 7.27
N THR A 181 -9.83 1.98 6.55
CA THR A 181 -10.55 3.24 6.45
C THR A 181 -10.93 3.44 4.98
N GLU A 182 -12.22 3.38 4.69
CA GLU A 182 -12.76 3.47 3.33
C GLU A 182 -13.35 4.86 3.09
N MET A 183 -13.20 5.35 1.86
CA MET A 183 -13.77 6.60 1.40
C MET A 183 -14.36 6.39 0.01
N ASN A 184 -15.63 6.77 -0.16
CA ASN A 184 -16.23 6.84 -1.49
C ASN A 184 -15.53 7.92 -2.30
N PHE A 185 -15.17 7.59 -3.52
CA PHE A 185 -14.49 8.47 -4.43
C PHE A 185 -15.29 8.63 -5.72
N GLN A 186 -15.32 9.87 -6.21
CA GLN A 186 -15.89 10.18 -7.49
C GLN A 186 -14.94 11.12 -8.20
N LEU A 187 -14.40 10.66 -9.33
CA LEU A 187 -13.50 11.47 -10.12
C LEU A 187 -14.28 12.65 -10.72
N LYS A 188 -14.00 13.86 -10.25
CA LYS A 188 -14.51 15.09 -10.86
C LYS A 188 -13.53 15.53 -11.95
N ILE A 189 -13.76 15.07 -13.18
CA ILE A 189 -13.02 15.57 -14.33
C ILE A 189 -13.44 17.03 -14.53
N CYS A 190 -12.52 17.97 -14.29
CA CYS A 190 -12.71 19.35 -14.74
C CYS A 190 -12.75 19.31 -16.27
N GLN A 191 -13.94 19.51 -16.85
CA GLN A 191 -14.06 19.80 -18.27
C GLN A 191 -13.34 21.13 -18.53
N ARG A 192 -12.24 21.07 -19.28
CA ARG A 192 -11.64 22.25 -19.91
C ARG A 192 -12.52 22.72 -21.06
#